data_AF-A0A0N8K142-F1
#
_entry.id   AF-A0A0N8K142-F1
#
_cell.length_a   1.000
_cell.length_b   1.000
_cell.length_c   1.000
_cell.angle_alpha   90.00
_cell.angle_beta   90.00
_cell.angle_gamma   90.00
#
_symmetry.space_group_name_H-M   'P 1'
#
loop_
_entity.id
_entity.type
_entity.pdbx_description
1 polymer ?
#
loop_
_entity_poly.entity_id
_entity_poly.type
_entity_poly.pdbx_seq_one_letter_code
_entity_poly.pdbx_strand_id
1 'polypeptide(L)'
;MLRVRCLRGGSRGAEAAHLIGAMLGRALTGWVHKAFQSSASSAAAAAQPALTDDDSANEPDRQKCPVCSYNEWDSLEEVIVGRAENASVPPFTVEVKANTYEKYWPFYQKYGGQPFPQEHVEKAVAEIEEMCNILRQEGVTVRRPEPIDWSFQYRTPDFASTGMYAAMPRDILLVVGNEIIEAPMAWRARFFEYRAYRPLIKEYFQKGAKWTTAPKPTMADELYDQDYPIRTVEDRHKLAALGKFVTTEFEPCFDAADFIRAGRDIFVQRSQVTNYMGIEWMRRHLAPAYKVHVISFKDPNPMHIDATFNIIGPGLVLSNPDRPCRQIEMFEKAGWTVVKPPTPLIPDDHPLWMSSKWLSMNVLMLDEKRVMVDANETSIQKMFERLGIKPIKVNIRHANSLGGGFHCWTTDVRRRARAPSEVSERKKLQLFCARLGEQEEPVSRAEPPGKEPGWQRWLEETDRHSPSGSDSTWKNDTSTMTSKKMA
;
A
#
# COMPACT_ATOMS: atom_id res chain seq x y z
N MET A 1 -38.02 36.86 33.73
CA MET A 1 -37.78 38.29 33.38
C MET A 1 -37.33 38.34 31.93
N LEU A 2 -37.96 39.17 31.10
CA LEU A 2 -37.68 39.28 29.65
C LEU A 2 -37.62 40.76 29.29
N ARG A 3 -36.54 41.22 28.66
CA ARG A 3 -36.59 42.40 27.78
C ARG A 3 -35.38 42.49 26.85
N VAL A 4 -35.68 42.45 25.55
CA VAL A 4 -34.78 42.73 24.42
C VAL A 4 -34.76 44.24 24.14
N ARG A 5 -33.57 44.78 23.82
CA ARG A 5 -33.33 45.95 22.94
C ARG A 5 -31.95 45.69 22.31
N CYS A 6 -31.74 45.50 21.02
CA CYS A 6 -32.26 46.14 19.79
C CYS A 6 -31.62 47.50 19.47
N LEU A 7 -31.10 47.58 18.24
CA LEU A 7 -30.18 48.56 17.65
C LEU A 7 -30.70 50.00 17.49
N ARG A 8 -29.75 50.95 17.46
CA ARG A 8 -29.63 52.17 16.60
C ARG A 8 -28.37 52.95 17.04
N GLY A 9 -27.59 53.61 16.19
CA GLY A 9 -27.60 53.72 14.72
C GLY A 9 -26.86 54.98 14.24
N GLY A 10 -26.48 55.03 12.95
CA GLY A 10 -25.98 56.23 12.24
C GLY A 10 -24.45 56.46 12.28
N SER A 11 -23.85 57.22 11.35
CA SER A 11 -24.34 57.73 10.05
C SER A 11 -23.20 58.44 9.28
N ARG A 12 -23.33 58.56 7.93
CA ARG A 12 -22.44 59.30 6.99
C ARG A 12 -21.10 58.59 6.69
N GLY A 13 -20.53 58.65 5.48
CA GLY A 13 -20.91 59.35 4.24
C GLY A 13 -19.67 59.97 3.56
N ALA A 14 -19.66 60.04 2.22
CA ALA A 14 -18.49 60.34 1.35
C ALA A 14 -17.44 59.21 1.29
N GLU A 15 -16.78 58.91 0.16
CA GLU A 15 -16.87 59.46 -1.21
C GLU A 15 -16.46 58.40 -2.26
N ALA A 16 -16.65 58.66 -3.55
CA ALA A 16 -16.38 57.72 -4.63
C ALA A 16 -15.56 58.33 -5.78
N ALA A 17 -14.87 57.45 -6.52
CA ALA A 17 -14.34 57.60 -7.89
C ALA A 17 -13.11 58.52 -8.17
N HIS A 18 -11.99 57.84 -8.44
CA HIS A 18 -10.94 58.19 -9.43
C HIS A 18 -10.24 56.86 -9.79
N LEU A 19 -9.81 56.53 -11.01
CA LEU A 19 -9.95 57.15 -12.34
C LEU A 19 -9.69 56.05 -13.39
N ILE A 20 -10.41 56.01 -14.52
CA ILE A 20 -10.08 55.17 -15.69
C ILE A 20 -9.83 56.08 -16.90
N GLY A 21 -8.75 55.79 -17.65
CA GLY A 21 -8.70 56.04 -19.10
C GLY A 21 -7.69 57.06 -19.60
N ALA A 22 -6.75 56.60 -20.44
CA ALA A 22 -6.13 57.40 -21.51
C ALA A 22 -5.76 56.51 -22.72
N MET A 23 -6.35 56.86 -23.87
CA MET A 23 -6.11 56.33 -25.24
C MET A 23 -5.54 57.49 -26.09
N LEU A 24 -4.78 57.35 -27.19
CA LEU A 24 -4.37 56.29 -28.13
C LEU A 24 -2.86 56.54 -28.46
N GLY A 25 -2.12 55.89 -29.38
CA GLY A 25 -2.38 54.94 -30.48
C GLY A 25 -1.65 55.36 -31.77
N ARG A 26 -1.21 54.41 -32.61
CA ARG A 26 -1.02 54.55 -34.09
C ARG A 26 -0.69 53.18 -34.72
N ALA A 27 -0.96 53.03 -36.01
CA ALA A 27 -1.06 51.75 -36.73
C ALA A 27 -0.31 51.75 -38.08
N LEU A 28 -0.57 50.72 -38.92
CA LEU A 28 -0.12 50.48 -40.32
C LEU A 28 1.23 49.72 -40.43
N THR A 29 1.48 48.75 -41.34
CA THR A 29 0.65 48.14 -42.43
C THR A 29 1.26 46.83 -42.99
N GLY A 30 0.41 45.94 -43.54
CA GLY A 30 0.75 44.94 -44.60
C GLY A 30 0.39 43.48 -44.25
N TRP A 31 -0.56 42.77 -44.89
CA TRP A 31 -0.61 42.24 -46.29
C TRP A 31 0.55 41.26 -46.60
N VAL A 32 0.38 40.04 -47.12
CA VAL A 32 -0.69 39.43 -47.98
C VAL A 32 -0.94 37.95 -47.62
N HIS A 33 -2.15 37.47 -47.86
CA HIS A 33 -2.55 36.04 -47.81
C HIS A 33 -2.52 35.44 -49.23
N LYS A 34 -1.90 34.27 -49.46
CA LYS A 34 -2.08 33.52 -50.72
C LYS A 34 -1.87 32.01 -50.56
N ALA A 35 -2.96 31.26 -50.68
CA ALA A 35 -2.92 29.87 -51.12
C ALA A 35 -3.07 29.84 -52.65
N PHE A 36 -2.41 28.92 -53.36
CA PHE A 36 -2.91 28.39 -54.64
C PHE A 36 -2.24 27.03 -54.98
N GLN A 37 -3.09 26.01 -55.01
CA GLN A 37 -3.15 24.82 -55.88
C GLN A 37 -1.90 24.06 -56.38
N SER A 38 -2.13 22.75 -56.42
CA SER A 38 -1.39 21.68 -57.08
C SER A 38 -0.98 21.90 -58.54
N SER A 39 0.15 21.30 -58.91
CA SER A 39 0.30 20.58 -60.17
C SER A 39 1.15 19.33 -59.96
N ALA A 40 0.68 18.18 -60.45
CA ALA A 40 1.44 16.94 -60.50
C ALA A 40 2.22 16.85 -61.82
N SER A 41 3.40 16.22 -61.83
CA SER A 41 4.00 15.60 -63.03
C SER A 41 5.18 14.66 -62.71
N SER A 42 5.00 13.38 -63.04
CA SER A 42 5.97 12.43 -63.59
C SER A 42 7.44 12.36 -63.09
N ALA A 43 7.70 11.30 -62.34
CA ALA A 43 8.65 10.22 -62.68
C ALA A 43 10.05 10.52 -63.27
N ALA A 44 11.08 10.09 -62.54
CA ALA A 44 12.22 9.33 -63.10
C ALA A 44 12.86 8.47 -61.99
N ALA A 45 13.30 7.25 -62.31
CA ALA A 45 13.97 6.36 -61.36
C ALA A 45 15.50 6.55 -61.41
N ALA A 46 16.16 6.49 -60.25
CA ALA A 46 17.60 6.31 -60.14
C ALA A 46 17.94 5.52 -58.86
N ALA A 47 19.04 4.77 -58.93
CA ALA A 47 19.44 3.76 -57.95
C ALA A 47 19.79 4.30 -56.55
N GLN A 48 19.77 3.38 -55.57
CA GLN A 48 20.38 3.55 -54.26
C GLN A 48 21.88 3.93 -54.38
N PRO A 49 22.42 4.57 -53.33
CA PRO A 49 23.49 3.90 -52.62
C PRO A 49 23.09 3.62 -51.16
N ALA A 50 23.56 2.49 -50.64
CA ALA A 50 23.50 2.23 -49.21
C ALA A 50 24.44 3.21 -48.50
N LEU A 51 23.89 4.03 -47.61
CA LEU A 51 24.66 4.78 -46.63
C LEU A 51 24.36 4.19 -45.26
N THR A 52 25.40 3.57 -44.70
CA THR A 52 25.56 3.44 -43.27
C THR A 52 25.62 4.84 -42.68
N ASP A 53 24.73 5.18 -41.75
CA ASP A 53 25.02 6.21 -40.76
C ASP A 53 24.53 5.80 -39.38
N ASP A 54 25.43 6.07 -38.43
CA ASP A 54 25.32 5.74 -37.01
C ASP A 54 24.49 6.82 -36.31
N ASP A 55 23.16 6.71 -36.43
CA ASP A 55 22.23 7.65 -35.78
C ASP A 55 21.91 7.20 -34.33
N SER A 56 22.98 6.94 -33.56
CA SER A 56 22.92 6.65 -32.12
C SER A 56 22.96 7.93 -31.26
N ALA A 57 22.29 9.00 -31.72
CA ALA A 57 22.27 10.30 -31.07
C ALA A 57 20.86 10.76 -30.66
N ASN A 58 20.60 10.75 -29.35
CA ASN A 58 19.49 11.44 -28.68
C ASN A 58 18.04 11.06 -29.10
N GLU A 59 17.58 9.86 -28.69
CA GLU A 59 16.26 9.90 -28.01
C GLU A 59 16.44 10.81 -26.78
N PRO A 60 15.57 11.81 -26.55
CA PRO A 60 15.61 12.58 -25.31
C PRO A 60 15.44 11.60 -24.14
N ASP A 61 16.35 11.66 -23.18
CA ASP A 61 16.41 10.76 -22.02
C ASP A 61 14.99 10.54 -21.47
N ARG A 62 14.42 9.36 -21.73
CA ARG A 62 13.07 9.01 -21.30
C ARG A 62 13.11 8.96 -19.79
N GLN A 63 12.78 10.09 -19.17
CA GLN A 63 12.94 10.33 -17.74
C GLN A 63 12.39 9.14 -16.98
N LYS A 64 13.31 8.31 -16.45
CA LYS A 64 12.94 7.00 -15.91
C LYS A 64 11.93 7.22 -14.82
N CYS A 65 10.77 6.57 -14.94
CA CYS A 65 9.66 6.72 -14.01
C CYS A 65 10.19 6.59 -12.57
N PRO A 66 9.98 7.61 -11.70
CA PRO A 66 10.61 7.63 -10.39
C PRO A 66 10.06 6.54 -9.47
N VAL A 67 8.86 6.02 -9.76
CA VAL A 67 8.28 4.83 -9.13
C VAL A 67 8.69 3.61 -9.96
N CYS A 68 9.43 2.67 -9.35
CA CYS A 68 9.79 1.40 -9.97
C CYS A 68 10.25 0.41 -8.90
N SER A 69 9.35 -0.41 -8.35
CA SER A 69 9.72 -1.45 -7.37
C SER A 69 8.86 -2.72 -7.54
N TYR A 70 9.51 -3.89 -7.57
CA TYR A 70 8.86 -5.19 -7.85
C TYR A 70 8.96 -6.20 -6.70
N ASN A 71 9.85 -5.97 -5.73
CA ASN A 71 10.16 -6.90 -4.64
C ASN A 71 10.78 -6.10 -3.48
N GLU A 72 11.04 -6.77 -2.36
CA GLU A 72 11.52 -6.10 -1.14
C GLU A 72 13.06 -6.00 -1.02
N TRP A 73 13.85 -6.45 -2.01
CA TRP A 73 15.31 -6.67 -1.85
C TRP A 73 16.22 -6.17 -2.99
N ASP A 74 15.70 -5.80 -4.15
CA ASP A 74 16.51 -5.12 -5.19
C ASP A 74 17.08 -3.80 -4.65
N SER A 75 18.20 -3.30 -5.22
CA SER A 75 18.93 -2.15 -4.68
C SER A 75 18.08 -0.89 -4.54
N LEU A 76 17.84 -0.45 -3.30
CA LEU A 76 17.01 0.70 -2.97
C LEU A 76 17.62 2.02 -3.46
N GLU A 77 16.81 2.84 -4.14
CA GLU A 77 17.21 4.15 -4.67
C GLU A 77 16.37 5.30 -4.12
N GLU A 78 15.06 5.10 -3.88
CA GLU A 78 14.17 6.11 -3.30
C GLU A 78 13.14 5.46 -2.38
N VAL A 79 12.90 6.09 -1.23
CA VAL A 79 12.05 5.59 -0.15
C VAL A 79 11.28 6.73 0.51
N ILE A 80 10.02 6.49 0.85
CA ILE A 80 9.24 7.34 1.76
C ILE A 80 9.49 6.82 3.17
N VAL A 81 9.88 7.70 4.10
CA VAL A 81 9.97 7.40 5.55
C VAL A 81 8.88 8.19 6.27
N GLY A 82 8.19 7.58 7.24
CA GLY A 82 7.08 8.21 7.96
C GLY A 82 7.43 9.39 8.87
N ARG A 83 6.42 9.83 9.63
CA ARG A 83 6.49 10.89 10.65
C ARG A 83 5.78 10.47 11.95
N ALA A 84 6.43 10.74 13.07
CA ALA A 84 5.87 10.55 14.41
C ALA A 84 5.11 11.80 14.89
N GLU A 85 5.37 12.94 14.27
CA GLU A 85 4.84 14.25 14.66
C GLU A 85 3.31 14.28 14.69
N ASN A 86 2.77 14.87 15.76
CA ASN A 86 1.33 15.00 16.04
C ASN A 86 0.55 13.68 16.12
N ALA A 87 1.23 12.53 16.25
CA ALA A 87 0.57 11.23 16.36
C ALA A 87 -0.48 11.25 17.47
N SER A 88 -1.70 10.84 17.13
CA SER A 88 -2.87 10.81 18.00
C SER A 88 -3.29 9.38 18.27
N VAL A 89 -3.63 9.09 19.52
CA VAL A 89 -4.18 7.81 19.96
C VAL A 89 -5.56 7.66 19.31
N PRO A 90 -5.82 6.60 18.51
CA PRO A 90 -7.13 6.42 17.90
C PRO A 90 -8.22 6.21 18.97
N PRO A 91 -9.47 6.67 18.72
CA PRO A 91 -10.62 6.33 19.56
C PRO A 91 -10.73 4.80 19.73
N PHE A 92 -11.13 4.33 20.92
CA PHE A 92 -11.17 2.89 21.22
C PHE A 92 -12.44 2.21 20.66
N THR A 93 -12.47 2.06 19.35
CA THR A 93 -13.51 1.36 18.59
C THR A 93 -13.21 -0.15 18.46
N VAL A 94 -14.15 -0.92 17.92
CA VAL A 94 -14.09 -2.40 17.90
C VAL A 94 -12.90 -2.92 17.08
N GLU A 95 -12.56 -2.26 15.98
CA GLU A 95 -11.41 -2.59 15.13
C GLU A 95 -10.07 -2.24 15.79
N VAL A 96 -10.02 -1.17 16.60
CA VAL A 96 -8.83 -0.84 17.41
C VAL A 96 -8.64 -1.87 18.52
N LYS A 97 -9.73 -2.28 19.19
CA LYS A 97 -9.71 -3.34 20.21
C LYS A 97 -9.26 -4.69 19.66
N ALA A 98 -9.80 -5.13 18.52
CA ALA A 98 -9.45 -6.40 17.90
C ALA A 98 -7.95 -6.50 17.55
N ASN A 99 -7.32 -5.36 17.28
CA ASN A 99 -5.96 -5.30 16.76
C ASN A 99 -4.88 -4.92 17.80
N THR A 100 -5.28 -4.63 19.04
CA THR A 100 -4.36 -4.24 20.13
C THR A 100 -4.35 -5.27 21.25
N TYR A 101 -3.24 -5.33 22.01
CA TYR A 101 -3.13 -6.22 23.17
C TYR A 101 -3.94 -5.69 24.36
N GLU A 102 -4.54 -6.59 25.13
CA GLU A 102 -5.42 -6.29 26.27
C GLU A 102 -4.74 -5.43 27.36
N LYS A 103 -3.41 -5.55 27.50
CA LYS A 103 -2.55 -4.69 28.34
C LYS A 103 -2.73 -3.19 28.05
N TYR A 104 -3.05 -2.82 26.80
CA TYR A 104 -3.15 -1.43 26.36
C TYR A 104 -4.59 -0.96 26.12
N TRP A 105 -5.60 -1.81 26.21
CA TRP A 105 -7.00 -1.37 26.09
C TRP A 105 -7.37 -0.22 27.05
N PRO A 106 -6.95 -0.20 28.33
CA PRO A 106 -7.18 0.94 29.22
C PRO A 106 -6.48 2.24 28.79
N PHE A 107 -5.36 2.15 28.06
CA PHE A 107 -4.68 3.31 27.48
C PHE A 107 -5.53 3.93 26.36
N TYR A 108 -6.00 3.13 25.40
CA TYR A 108 -6.88 3.61 24.34
C TYR A 108 -8.22 4.15 24.86
N GLN A 109 -8.83 3.48 25.84
CA GLN A 109 -10.05 3.94 26.50
C GLN A 109 -9.87 5.32 27.17
N LYS A 110 -8.70 5.59 27.76
CA LYS A 110 -8.43 6.83 28.47
C LYS A 110 -7.97 7.98 27.56
N TYR A 111 -7.20 7.67 26.51
CA TYR A 111 -6.52 8.67 25.69
C TYR A 111 -6.99 8.72 24.22
N GLY A 112 -7.98 7.93 23.81
CA GLY A 112 -8.52 7.99 22.45
C GLY A 112 -8.95 9.39 22.04
N GLY A 113 -8.46 9.87 20.90
CA GLY A 113 -8.61 11.24 20.40
C GLY A 113 -7.60 12.26 20.95
N GLN A 114 -6.69 11.86 21.86
CA GLN A 114 -5.62 12.71 22.40
C GLN A 114 -4.26 12.36 21.75
N PRO A 115 -3.26 13.26 21.80
CA PRO A 115 -1.90 12.94 21.38
C PRO A 115 -1.28 11.75 22.14
N PHE A 116 -0.38 11.01 21.49
CA PHE A 116 0.54 10.11 22.19
C PHE A 116 1.45 10.89 23.16
N PRO A 117 2.02 10.25 24.21
CA PRO A 117 2.88 10.93 25.18
C PRO A 117 4.03 11.70 24.52
N GLN A 118 4.04 13.02 24.70
CA GLN A 118 4.91 13.94 23.95
C GLN A 118 6.41 13.57 24.04
N GLU A 119 6.92 13.33 25.25
CA GLU A 119 8.34 12.94 25.46
C GLU A 119 8.72 11.65 24.72
N HIS A 120 7.76 10.75 24.50
CA HIS A 120 7.97 9.52 23.74
C HIS A 120 7.98 9.78 22.23
N VAL A 121 7.07 10.64 21.76
CA VAL A 121 7.01 11.09 20.36
C VAL A 121 8.28 11.85 19.98
N GLU A 122 8.79 12.74 20.85
CA GLU A 122 10.04 13.49 20.62
C GLU A 122 11.24 12.57 20.41
N LYS A 123 11.34 11.47 21.18
CA LYS A 123 12.38 10.44 21.00
C LYS A 123 12.19 9.68 19.70
N ALA A 124 10.96 9.30 19.35
CA ALA A 124 10.65 8.65 18.07
C ALA A 124 10.99 9.54 16.86
N VAL A 125 10.73 10.86 16.94
CA VAL A 125 11.15 11.83 15.89
C VAL A 125 12.67 11.80 15.74
N ALA A 126 13.43 11.91 16.84
CA ALA A 126 14.89 11.92 16.79
C ALA A 126 15.48 10.60 16.20
N GLU A 127 14.92 9.45 16.59
CA GLU A 127 15.30 8.14 16.04
C GLU A 127 15.04 8.04 14.53
N ILE A 128 13.89 8.53 14.05
CA ILE A 128 13.50 8.47 12.64
C ILE A 128 14.24 9.50 11.77
N GLU A 129 14.60 10.67 12.30
CA GLU A 129 15.52 11.57 11.59
C GLU A 129 16.92 10.96 11.42
N GLU A 130 17.42 10.22 12.42
CA GLU A 130 18.71 9.52 12.28
C GLU A 130 18.62 8.33 11.31
N MET A 131 17.52 7.57 11.33
CA MET A 131 17.22 6.60 10.27
C MET A 131 17.24 7.24 8.87
N CYS A 132 16.68 8.44 8.71
CA CYS A 132 16.74 9.20 7.46
C CYS A 132 18.16 9.62 7.09
N ASN A 133 19.00 10.00 8.06
CA ASN A 133 20.40 10.35 7.82
C ASN A 133 21.20 9.15 7.31
N ILE A 134 21.04 7.99 7.96
CA ILE A 134 21.72 6.75 7.60
C ILE A 134 21.27 6.26 6.20
N LEU A 135 19.98 6.35 5.87
CA LEU A 135 19.49 6.05 4.52
C LEU A 135 20.13 6.95 3.45
N ARG A 136 20.27 8.25 3.71
CA ARG A 136 20.97 9.18 2.80
C ARG A 136 22.46 8.84 2.66
N GLN A 137 23.14 8.46 3.74
CA GLN A 137 24.55 8.02 3.72
C GLN A 137 24.75 6.73 2.93
N GLU A 138 23.79 5.80 2.99
CA GLU A 138 23.79 4.54 2.21
C GLU A 138 23.35 4.74 0.74
N GLY A 139 23.15 6.00 0.30
CA GLY A 139 22.89 6.41 -1.09
C GLY A 139 21.41 6.51 -1.49
N VAL A 140 20.48 6.43 -0.55
CA VAL A 140 19.04 6.39 -0.81
C VAL A 140 18.42 7.80 -0.79
N THR A 141 17.60 8.13 -1.78
CA THR A 141 16.76 9.33 -1.77
C THR A 141 15.63 9.18 -0.76
N VAL A 142 15.64 10.00 0.29
CA VAL A 142 14.63 9.96 1.36
C VAL A 142 13.56 11.03 1.15
N ARG A 143 12.30 10.59 1.06
CA ARG A 143 11.10 11.43 0.99
C ARG A 143 10.30 11.28 2.28
N ARG A 144 9.52 12.30 2.66
CA ARG A 144 8.73 12.33 3.91
C ARG A 144 7.32 12.86 3.63
N PRO A 145 6.27 12.35 4.31
CA PRO A 145 4.93 12.93 4.22
C PRO A 145 4.90 14.37 4.77
N GLU A 146 3.84 15.11 4.45
CA GLU A 146 3.57 16.40 5.08
C GLU A 146 3.24 16.25 6.57
N PRO A 147 3.67 17.19 7.43
CA PRO A 147 3.12 17.33 8.77
C PRO A 147 1.62 17.63 8.71
N ILE A 148 0.83 16.86 9.46
CA ILE A 148 -0.62 17.03 9.60
C ILE A 148 -0.95 17.04 11.10
N ASP A 149 -1.96 17.81 11.50
CA ASP A 149 -2.60 17.67 12.81
C ASP A 149 -3.60 16.50 12.76
N TRP A 150 -3.27 15.42 13.46
CA TRP A 150 -4.09 14.21 13.53
C TRP A 150 -5.16 14.28 14.64
N SER A 151 -5.13 15.29 15.51
CA SER A 151 -6.18 15.49 16.51
C SER A 151 -7.49 16.05 15.91
N PHE A 152 -7.43 16.59 14.69
CA PHE A 152 -8.59 17.14 14.00
C PHE A 152 -9.72 16.11 13.84
N GLN A 153 -10.88 16.43 14.40
CA GLN A 153 -12.08 15.61 14.28
C GLN A 153 -12.76 15.83 12.93
N TYR A 154 -13.01 14.75 12.20
CA TYR A 154 -13.76 14.73 10.94
C TYR A 154 -15.01 13.85 11.05
N ARG A 155 -15.90 14.03 10.07
CA ARG A 155 -17.20 13.34 9.99
C ARG A 155 -17.51 13.01 8.53
N THR A 156 -17.77 11.73 8.25
CA THR A 156 -18.39 11.26 7.02
C THR A 156 -19.93 11.20 7.24
N PRO A 157 -20.75 10.83 6.24
CA PRO A 157 -22.15 10.50 6.49
C PRO A 157 -22.32 9.36 7.51
N ASP A 158 -21.37 8.43 7.55
CA ASP A 158 -21.46 7.13 8.21
C ASP A 158 -20.83 7.12 9.62
N PHE A 159 -19.76 7.89 9.86
CA PHE A 159 -19.08 7.94 11.16
C PHE A 159 -18.40 9.29 11.46
N ALA A 160 -17.90 9.44 12.69
CA ALA A 160 -17.01 10.55 13.08
C ALA A 160 -15.79 10.01 13.84
N SER A 161 -14.61 10.58 13.62
CA SER A 161 -13.35 10.15 14.25
C SER A 161 -12.34 11.30 14.30
N THR A 162 -11.31 11.17 15.12
CA THR A 162 -10.03 11.89 14.93
C THR A 162 -9.14 11.10 13.96
N GLY A 163 -7.98 11.66 13.62
CA GLY A 163 -6.92 10.98 12.88
C GLY A 163 -6.08 10.04 13.77
N MET A 164 -4.98 9.56 13.17
CA MET A 164 -4.01 8.67 13.81
C MET A 164 -2.58 9.21 13.62
N TYR A 165 -1.91 8.93 12.50
CA TYR A 165 -0.58 9.45 12.17
C TYR A 165 -0.24 9.29 10.68
N ALA A 166 0.98 9.65 10.27
CA ALA A 166 1.63 9.20 9.03
C ALA A 166 2.99 8.52 9.31
N ALA A 167 3.07 7.73 10.38
CA ALA A 167 4.26 7.00 10.79
C ALA A 167 4.57 5.79 9.89
N MET A 168 3.53 5.10 9.40
CA MET A 168 3.68 3.82 8.71
C MET A 168 3.23 3.92 7.24
N PRO A 169 4.05 4.47 6.33
CA PRO A 169 3.70 4.58 4.91
C PRO A 169 3.43 3.21 4.27
N ARG A 170 4.03 2.12 4.77
CA ARG A 170 3.81 0.74 4.29
C ARG A 170 2.36 0.29 4.38
N ASP A 171 1.64 0.76 5.41
CA ASP A 171 0.26 0.37 5.68
C ASP A 171 -0.72 0.93 4.64
N ILE A 172 -0.36 2.05 4.02
CA ILE A 172 -1.24 2.80 3.11
C ILE A 172 -0.73 2.87 1.67
N LEU A 173 0.57 2.70 1.42
CA LEU A 173 1.17 2.77 0.08
C LEU A 173 1.86 1.46 -0.30
N LEU A 174 1.33 0.80 -1.33
CA LEU A 174 2.00 -0.31 -2.02
C LEU A 174 2.53 0.15 -3.38
N VAL A 175 3.76 -0.22 -3.73
CA VAL A 175 4.34 0.01 -5.05
C VAL A 175 4.44 -1.30 -5.83
N VAL A 176 3.89 -1.36 -7.04
CA VAL A 176 3.89 -2.55 -7.89
C VAL A 176 4.35 -2.16 -9.29
N GLY A 177 5.61 -2.46 -9.61
CA GLY A 177 6.26 -1.96 -10.82
C GLY A 177 6.32 -0.44 -10.81
N ASN A 178 5.78 0.22 -11.85
CA ASN A 178 5.71 1.68 -11.96
C ASN A 178 4.40 2.30 -11.42
N GLU A 179 3.66 1.56 -10.61
CA GLU A 179 2.40 1.98 -10.02
C GLU A 179 2.49 2.13 -8.50
N ILE A 180 1.98 3.25 -7.99
CA ILE A 180 1.74 3.46 -6.56
C ILE A 180 0.24 3.39 -6.27
N ILE A 181 -0.13 2.50 -5.35
CA ILE A 181 -1.50 2.17 -4.97
C ILE A 181 -1.73 2.68 -3.54
N GLU A 182 -2.72 3.55 -3.37
CA GLU A 182 -3.25 3.91 -2.05
C GLU A 182 -4.25 2.86 -1.59
N ALA A 183 -3.99 2.25 -0.44
CA ALA A 183 -4.86 1.29 0.21
C ALA A 183 -6.14 1.97 0.77
N PRO A 184 -7.26 1.24 0.84
CA PRO A 184 -8.51 1.77 1.37
C PRO A 184 -8.44 2.00 2.89
N MET A 185 -7.59 1.26 3.60
CA MET A 185 -7.57 1.10 5.06
C MET A 185 -8.85 0.41 5.59
N ALA A 186 -8.82 -0.06 6.84
CA ALA A 186 -10.01 -0.58 7.53
C ALA A 186 -10.32 0.12 8.87
N TRP A 187 -9.46 1.01 9.35
CA TRP A 187 -9.69 1.76 10.59
C TRP A 187 -10.32 3.12 10.32
N ARG A 188 -11.40 3.45 11.05
CA ARG A 188 -12.09 4.74 10.95
C ARG A 188 -11.12 5.91 11.14
N ALA A 189 -10.20 5.80 12.11
CA ALA A 189 -9.18 6.81 12.40
C ALA A 189 -8.13 7.04 11.28
N ARG A 190 -7.98 6.08 10.35
CA ARG A 190 -7.02 6.13 9.23
C ARG A 190 -7.65 6.58 7.90
N PHE A 191 -8.95 6.93 7.89
CA PHE A 191 -9.68 7.24 6.66
C PHE A 191 -8.97 8.31 5.81
N PHE A 192 -8.53 9.40 6.42
CA PHE A 192 -7.88 10.53 5.74
C PHE A 192 -6.34 10.52 5.74
N GLU A 193 -5.70 9.41 6.15
CA GLU A 193 -4.24 9.30 6.27
C GLU A 193 -3.50 9.59 4.94
N TYR A 194 -4.11 9.22 3.81
CA TYR A 194 -3.58 9.48 2.46
C TYR A 194 -3.19 10.96 2.22
N ARG A 195 -3.85 11.91 2.89
CA ARG A 195 -3.64 13.35 2.71
C ARG A 195 -2.18 13.76 2.91
N ALA A 196 -1.46 13.10 3.82
CA ALA A 196 -0.06 13.40 4.12
C ALA A 196 0.88 13.06 2.95
N TYR A 197 0.51 12.11 2.10
CA TYR A 197 1.33 11.60 1.00
C TYR A 197 1.00 12.23 -0.37
N ARG A 198 -0.18 12.87 -0.52
CA ARG A 198 -0.66 13.41 -1.80
C ARG A 198 0.31 14.40 -2.49
N PRO A 199 1.11 15.23 -1.82
CA PRO A 199 2.12 16.05 -2.51
C PRO A 199 3.19 15.22 -3.21
N LEU A 200 3.73 14.18 -2.56
CA LEU A 200 4.70 13.25 -3.15
C LEU A 200 4.09 12.48 -4.32
N ILE A 201 2.88 11.94 -4.13
CA ILE A 201 2.21 11.11 -5.14
C ILE A 201 1.89 11.93 -6.40
N LYS A 202 1.45 13.18 -6.25
CA LYS A 202 1.27 14.10 -7.40
C LYS A 202 2.57 14.38 -8.14
N GLU A 203 3.70 14.55 -7.44
CA GLU A 203 5.01 14.74 -8.07
C GLU A 203 5.42 13.49 -8.88
N TYR A 204 5.22 12.29 -8.33
CA TYR A 204 5.51 11.05 -9.04
C TYR A 204 4.61 10.87 -10.27
N PHE A 205 3.32 11.17 -10.15
CA PHE A 205 2.37 11.14 -11.27
C PHE A 205 2.77 12.12 -12.39
N GLN A 206 3.16 13.35 -12.04
CA GLN A 206 3.69 14.33 -13.00
C GLN A 206 4.98 13.86 -13.71
N LYS A 207 5.75 12.97 -13.07
CA LYS A 207 6.96 12.34 -13.60
C LYS A 207 6.69 10.95 -14.24
N GLY A 208 5.44 10.64 -14.56
CA GLY A 208 5.06 9.45 -15.34
C GLY A 208 4.74 8.17 -14.55
N ALA A 209 4.63 8.24 -13.22
CA ALA A 209 4.17 7.10 -12.42
C ALA A 209 2.66 6.87 -12.60
N LYS A 210 2.23 5.60 -12.61
CA LYS A 210 0.81 5.27 -12.46
C LYS A 210 0.42 5.51 -11.00
N TRP A 211 -0.72 6.15 -10.78
CA TRP A 211 -1.28 6.39 -9.46
C TRP A 211 -2.71 5.83 -9.42
N THR A 212 -2.93 4.92 -8.47
CA THR A 212 -4.22 4.28 -8.22
C THR A 212 -4.65 4.50 -6.78
N THR A 213 -5.95 4.68 -6.58
CA THR A 213 -6.58 4.61 -5.26
C THR A 213 -7.57 3.45 -5.27
N ALA A 214 -7.45 2.52 -4.33
CA ALA A 214 -8.48 1.51 -4.13
C ALA A 214 -9.84 2.16 -3.78
N PRO A 215 -10.98 1.49 -4.03
CA PRO A 215 -12.30 1.98 -3.64
C PRO A 215 -12.31 2.30 -2.14
N LYS A 216 -12.56 3.56 -1.78
CA LYS A 216 -12.56 3.97 -0.38
C LYS A 216 -13.84 3.44 0.30
N PRO A 217 -13.75 2.58 1.31
CA PRO A 217 -14.92 2.04 1.98
C PRO A 217 -15.67 3.15 2.70
N THR A 218 -16.99 3.00 2.84
CA THR A 218 -17.83 3.84 3.72
C THR A 218 -17.36 3.76 5.16
N MET A 219 -16.86 2.58 5.58
CA MET A 219 -16.60 2.25 6.99
C MET A 219 -17.85 2.45 7.85
N ALA A 220 -19.04 2.18 7.30
CA ALA A 220 -20.29 2.07 8.04
C ALA A 220 -20.24 0.93 9.07
N ASP A 221 -21.23 0.83 9.95
CA ASP A 221 -21.20 -0.15 11.04
C ASP A 221 -21.23 -1.60 10.52
N GLU A 222 -21.80 -1.82 9.33
CA GLU A 222 -21.86 -3.10 8.60
C GLU A 222 -20.49 -3.65 8.18
N LEU A 223 -19.45 -2.82 8.08
CA LEU A 223 -18.08 -3.29 7.84
C LEU A 223 -17.50 -4.03 9.05
N TYR A 224 -18.09 -3.88 10.24
CA TYR A 224 -17.55 -4.39 11.49
C TYR A 224 -18.53 -5.29 12.25
N ASP A 225 -18.06 -6.44 12.75
CA ASP A 225 -18.72 -7.21 13.80
C ASP A 225 -18.63 -6.42 15.12
N GLN A 226 -19.66 -5.62 15.41
CA GLN A 226 -19.73 -4.79 16.62
C GLN A 226 -19.71 -5.61 17.92
N ASP A 227 -20.18 -6.86 17.85
CA ASP A 227 -20.22 -7.82 18.95
C ASP A 227 -19.01 -8.78 18.95
N TYR A 228 -17.96 -8.49 18.16
CA TYR A 228 -16.79 -9.36 17.98
C TYR A 228 -16.25 -9.87 19.33
N PRO A 229 -16.32 -11.18 19.63
CA PRO A 229 -16.29 -11.68 21.00
C PRO A 229 -14.87 -11.84 21.57
N ILE A 230 -14.01 -10.83 21.36
CA ILE A 230 -12.65 -10.75 21.89
C ILE A 230 -12.65 -10.25 23.34
N ARG A 231 -12.09 -11.05 24.26
CA ARG A 231 -11.77 -10.65 25.65
C ARG A 231 -10.27 -10.71 25.95
N THR A 232 -9.55 -11.54 25.21
CA THR A 232 -8.10 -11.71 25.24
C THR A 232 -7.54 -11.84 23.83
N VAL A 233 -6.23 -11.74 23.66
CA VAL A 233 -5.55 -12.08 22.39
C VAL A 233 -5.72 -13.56 22.03
N GLU A 234 -5.83 -14.46 23.01
CA GLU A 234 -6.08 -15.88 22.77
C GLU A 234 -7.45 -16.14 22.11
N ASP A 235 -8.48 -15.41 22.53
CA ASP A 235 -9.82 -15.49 21.89
C ASP A 235 -9.75 -15.08 20.42
N ARG A 236 -9.01 -14.02 20.10
CA ARG A 236 -8.81 -13.59 18.71
C ARG A 236 -8.11 -14.65 17.87
N HIS A 237 -7.12 -15.35 18.41
CA HIS A 237 -6.45 -16.43 17.69
C HIS A 237 -7.39 -17.61 17.42
N LYS A 238 -8.25 -17.97 18.38
CA LYS A 238 -9.32 -18.96 18.18
C LYS A 238 -10.33 -18.51 17.13
N LEU A 239 -10.75 -17.25 17.15
CA LEU A 239 -11.68 -16.67 16.17
C LEU A 239 -11.07 -16.66 14.76
N ALA A 240 -9.84 -16.17 14.60
CA ALA A 240 -9.13 -16.17 13.32
C ALA A 240 -8.93 -17.59 12.76
N ALA A 241 -8.66 -18.59 13.61
CA ALA A 241 -8.59 -19.99 13.21
C ALA A 241 -9.93 -20.57 12.73
N LEU A 242 -11.06 -19.99 13.14
CA LEU A 242 -12.42 -20.27 12.65
C LEU A 242 -12.84 -19.38 11.46
N GLY A 243 -11.93 -18.57 10.91
CA GLY A 243 -12.24 -17.62 9.84
C GLY A 243 -13.04 -16.38 10.30
N LYS A 244 -13.13 -16.12 11.62
CA LYS A 244 -13.87 -14.99 12.20
C LYS A 244 -12.95 -13.83 12.57
N PHE A 245 -13.28 -12.65 12.07
CA PHE A 245 -12.52 -11.41 12.22
C PHE A 245 -13.49 -10.26 12.47
N VAL A 246 -12.98 -9.13 12.97
CA VAL A 246 -13.77 -7.93 13.23
C VAL A 246 -14.30 -7.31 11.93
N THR A 247 -13.60 -7.43 10.81
CA THR A 247 -14.07 -6.96 9.50
C THR A 247 -14.92 -8.00 8.79
N THR A 248 -16.09 -7.57 8.34
CA THR A 248 -17.00 -8.34 7.50
C THR A 248 -16.55 -8.31 6.03
N GLU A 249 -17.32 -8.94 5.15
CA GLU A 249 -17.18 -8.85 3.70
C GLU A 249 -18.31 -7.96 3.11
N PHE A 250 -18.61 -6.83 3.75
CA PHE A 250 -19.61 -5.85 3.30
C PHE A 250 -19.10 -5.02 2.11
N GLU A 251 -17.85 -4.55 2.17
CA GLU A 251 -17.17 -3.79 1.13
C GLU A 251 -15.65 -4.05 1.17
N PRO A 252 -14.88 -3.76 0.09
CA PRO A 252 -13.44 -4.00 0.06
C PRO A 252 -12.67 -3.16 1.10
N CYS A 253 -11.94 -3.82 2.01
CA CYS A 253 -11.00 -3.17 2.90
C CYS A 253 -9.69 -3.94 3.01
N PHE A 254 -8.58 -3.22 3.10
CA PHE A 254 -7.23 -3.74 3.31
C PHE A 254 -6.24 -2.64 3.73
N ASP A 255 -5.20 -3.05 4.46
CA ASP A 255 -3.97 -2.28 4.64
C ASP A 255 -2.90 -2.87 3.68
N ALA A 256 -2.11 -2.02 3.03
CA ALA A 256 -1.06 -2.45 2.10
C ALA A 256 0.01 -3.34 2.76
N ALA A 257 0.24 -3.19 4.07
CA ALA A 257 1.22 -3.99 4.84
C ALA A 257 0.79 -5.45 5.09
N ASP A 258 -0.43 -5.88 4.72
CA ASP A 258 -0.77 -7.30 4.62
C ASP A 258 -0.24 -7.97 3.34
N PHE A 259 0.26 -7.19 2.37
CA PHE A 259 0.83 -7.68 1.12
C PHE A 259 2.37 -7.59 1.15
N ILE A 260 3.05 -8.60 0.60
CA ILE A 260 4.51 -8.61 0.44
C ILE A 260 4.91 -9.15 -0.95
N ARG A 261 5.87 -8.51 -1.61
CA ARG A 261 6.12 -8.70 -3.05
C ARG A 261 7.37 -9.55 -3.33
N ALA A 262 7.23 -10.46 -4.29
CA ALA A 262 8.32 -11.31 -4.79
C ALA A 262 8.38 -11.29 -6.34
N GLY A 263 8.38 -10.09 -6.93
CA GLY A 263 8.42 -9.92 -8.38
C GLY A 263 7.02 -9.98 -8.99
N ARG A 264 6.69 -11.07 -9.68
CA ARG A 264 5.34 -11.30 -10.24
C ARG A 264 4.35 -11.86 -9.23
N ASP A 265 4.86 -12.51 -8.19
CA ASP A 265 4.05 -13.14 -7.16
C ASP A 265 4.00 -12.22 -5.93
N ILE A 266 2.80 -11.95 -5.44
CA ILE A 266 2.53 -11.11 -4.27
C ILE A 266 1.78 -11.99 -3.26
N PHE A 267 2.26 -12.05 -2.03
CA PHE A 267 1.65 -12.85 -0.97
C PHE A 267 0.84 -11.95 -0.05
N VAL A 268 -0.34 -12.41 0.37
CA VAL A 268 -1.24 -11.67 1.26
C VAL A 268 -1.85 -12.60 2.30
N GLN A 269 -2.17 -12.07 3.49
CA GLN A 269 -3.03 -12.75 4.46
C GLN A 269 -4.39 -12.07 4.58
N ARG A 270 -5.44 -12.86 4.83
CA ARG A 270 -6.69 -12.33 5.38
C ARG A 270 -6.46 -12.00 6.86
N SER A 271 -6.57 -10.73 7.22
CA SER A 271 -6.28 -10.20 8.56
C SER A 271 -7.52 -9.56 9.17
N GLN A 272 -7.41 -8.92 10.34
CA GLN A 272 -8.50 -8.13 10.91
C GLN A 272 -8.79 -6.85 10.10
N VAL A 273 -7.86 -6.38 9.26
CA VAL A 273 -8.01 -5.17 8.43
C VAL A 273 -8.12 -5.47 6.92
N THR A 274 -7.69 -6.66 6.50
CA THR A 274 -7.68 -7.10 5.10
C THR A 274 -8.67 -8.25 4.89
N ASN A 275 -9.78 -7.95 4.20
CA ASN A 275 -10.86 -8.89 3.92
C ASN A 275 -10.73 -9.52 2.51
N TYR A 276 -11.52 -10.56 2.22
CA TYR A 276 -11.43 -11.26 0.94
C TYR A 276 -11.87 -10.37 -0.24
N MET A 277 -12.82 -9.45 -0.04
CA MET A 277 -13.15 -8.43 -1.04
C MET A 277 -11.96 -7.53 -1.42
N GLY A 278 -11.16 -7.11 -0.44
CA GLY A 278 -9.95 -6.31 -0.66
C GLY A 278 -8.85 -7.07 -1.40
N ILE A 279 -8.64 -8.34 -1.01
CA ILE A 279 -7.73 -9.26 -1.69
C ILE A 279 -8.16 -9.50 -3.16
N GLU A 280 -9.46 -9.73 -3.39
CA GLU A 280 -10.02 -9.95 -4.72
C GLU A 280 -9.90 -8.69 -5.60
N TRP A 281 -10.11 -7.50 -5.05
CA TRP A 281 -9.89 -6.24 -5.76
C TRP A 281 -8.43 -6.13 -6.23
N MET A 282 -7.47 -6.40 -5.34
CA MET A 282 -6.03 -6.39 -5.67
C MET A 282 -5.67 -7.44 -6.74
N ARG A 283 -6.19 -8.67 -6.62
CA ARG A 283 -5.98 -9.76 -7.58
C ARG A 283 -6.47 -9.37 -8.97
N ARG A 284 -7.70 -8.83 -9.06
CA ARG A 284 -8.34 -8.44 -10.31
C ARG A 284 -7.69 -7.21 -10.95
N HIS A 285 -7.25 -6.25 -10.15
CA HIS A 285 -6.58 -5.02 -10.59
C HIS A 285 -5.18 -5.28 -11.20
N LEU A 286 -4.43 -6.22 -10.62
CA LEU A 286 -3.05 -6.52 -11.04
C LEU A 286 -2.93 -7.65 -12.08
N ALA A 287 -4.02 -8.39 -12.34
CA ALA A 287 -4.06 -9.43 -13.35
C ALA A 287 -3.96 -8.86 -14.79
N PRO A 288 -3.39 -9.61 -15.76
CA PRO A 288 -2.70 -10.89 -15.61
C PRO A 288 -1.19 -10.73 -15.31
N ALA A 289 -0.71 -9.50 -15.05
CA ALA A 289 0.72 -9.23 -14.93
C ALA A 289 1.33 -9.79 -13.64
N TYR A 290 0.57 -9.75 -12.55
CA TYR A 290 0.95 -10.27 -11.24
C TYR A 290 -0.06 -11.30 -10.74
N LYS A 291 0.38 -12.18 -9.84
CA LYS A 291 -0.44 -13.16 -9.13
C LYS A 291 -0.50 -12.77 -7.66
N VAL A 292 -1.70 -12.75 -7.07
CA VAL A 292 -1.93 -12.51 -5.65
C VAL A 292 -2.27 -13.84 -4.98
N HIS A 293 -1.43 -14.28 -4.05
CA HIS A 293 -1.50 -15.57 -3.38
C HIS A 293 -1.92 -15.38 -1.92
N VAL A 294 -3.03 -16.01 -1.51
CA VAL A 294 -3.45 -15.98 -0.10
C VAL A 294 -2.69 -17.04 0.69
N ILE A 295 -1.95 -16.61 1.70
CA ILE A 295 -1.29 -17.47 2.69
C ILE A 295 -1.83 -17.18 4.09
N SER A 296 -1.68 -18.15 4.98
CA SER A 296 -2.24 -18.10 6.33
C SER A 296 -1.30 -18.69 7.36
N PHE A 297 -1.44 -18.24 8.61
CA PHE A 297 -0.53 -18.56 9.69
C PHE A 297 -1.29 -19.19 10.87
N LYS A 298 -0.57 -19.88 11.76
CA LYS A 298 -1.04 -20.11 13.13
C LYS A 298 -0.89 -18.81 13.92
N ASP A 299 -1.81 -18.54 14.84
CA ASP A 299 -1.78 -17.42 15.79
C ASP A 299 -1.37 -16.06 15.15
N PRO A 300 -2.01 -15.67 14.02
CA PRO A 300 -1.54 -14.58 13.17
C PRO A 300 -1.46 -13.24 13.92
N ASN A 301 -0.61 -12.35 13.41
CA ASN A 301 -0.68 -10.93 13.77
C ASN A 301 -2.09 -10.42 13.36
N PRO A 302 -2.82 -9.67 14.21
CA PRO A 302 -4.12 -9.12 13.84
C PRO A 302 -4.10 -8.32 12.54
N MET A 303 -3.00 -7.65 12.23
CA MET A 303 -2.77 -7.00 10.94
C MET A 303 -1.30 -7.13 10.54
N HIS A 304 -1.04 -6.98 9.25
CA HIS A 304 0.26 -6.85 8.62
C HIS A 304 1.13 -8.14 8.63
N ILE A 305 1.71 -8.45 7.48
CA ILE A 305 2.38 -9.72 7.20
C ILE A 305 3.90 -9.64 7.45
N ASP A 306 4.47 -8.44 7.41
CA ASP A 306 5.91 -8.15 7.42
C ASP A 306 6.63 -8.37 8.77
N ALA A 307 5.90 -8.50 9.88
CA ALA A 307 6.41 -9.00 11.17
C ALA A 307 6.11 -10.51 11.41
N THR A 308 5.68 -11.22 10.35
CA THR A 308 5.28 -12.64 10.37
C THR A 308 6.02 -13.44 9.28
N PHE A 309 6.10 -12.91 8.06
CA PHE A 309 6.70 -13.54 6.89
C PHE A 309 7.35 -12.46 6.02
N ASN A 310 8.62 -12.14 6.31
CA ASN A 310 9.35 -11.05 5.66
C ASN A 310 10.31 -11.61 4.60
N ILE A 311 10.06 -11.33 3.32
CA ILE A 311 10.84 -11.85 2.20
C ILE A 311 12.04 -10.92 1.96
N ILE A 312 13.24 -11.40 2.19
CA ILE A 312 14.47 -10.59 2.29
C ILE A 312 15.47 -10.82 1.14
N GLY A 313 15.13 -11.68 0.17
CA GLY A 313 15.98 -11.97 -0.98
C GLY A 313 15.33 -12.94 -1.96
N PRO A 314 15.94 -13.18 -3.14
CA PRO A 314 15.47 -14.17 -4.10
C PRO A 314 15.44 -15.56 -3.44
N GLY A 315 14.25 -16.10 -3.20
CA GLY A 315 14.10 -17.38 -2.51
C GLY A 315 14.55 -17.38 -1.05
N LEU A 316 14.56 -16.25 -0.34
CA LEU A 316 14.98 -16.16 1.06
C LEU A 316 13.93 -15.40 1.90
N VAL A 317 13.41 -16.05 2.93
CA VAL A 317 12.33 -15.50 3.77
C VAL A 317 12.57 -15.71 5.26
N LEU A 318 12.25 -14.70 6.06
CA LEU A 318 12.16 -14.79 7.52
C LEU A 318 10.73 -15.23 7.89
N SER A 319 10.57 -16.45 8.40
CA SER A 319 9.29 -16.95 8.93
C SER A 319 9.31 -16.90 10.44
N ASN A 320 8.41 -16.12 11.03
CA ASN A 320 8.24 -15.99 12.48
C ASN A 320 7.98 -17.38 13.12
N PRO A 321 8.77 -17.79 14.14
CA PRO A 321 8.64 -19.12 14.73
C PRO A 321 7.35 -19.33 15.53
N ASP A 322 6.76 -18.25 16.08
CA ASP A 322 5.50 -18.30 16.83
C ASP A 322 4.29 -18.38 15.90
N ARG A 323 4.46 -17.94 14.64
CA ARG A 323 3.40 -17.81 13.62
C ARG A 323 3.73 -18.63 12.36
N PRO A 324 3.86 -19.96 12.45
CA PRO A 324 4.20 -20.79 11.29
C PRO A 324 3.16 -20.65 10.16
N CYS A 325 3.67 -20.49 8.93
CA CYS A 325 2.87 -20.48 7.70
C CYS A 325 2.28 -21.88 7.44
N ARG A 326 0.98 -21.95 7.15
CA ARG A 326 0.27 -23.20 6.83
C ARG A 326 0.63 -23.73 5.44
N GLN A 327 1.05 -22.84 4.53
CA GLN A 327 1.45 -23.16 3.16
C GLN A 327 2.99 -23.25 3.01
N ILE A 328 3.75 -23.47 4.10
CA ILE A 328 5.22 -23.38 4.04
C ILE A 328 5.86 -24.35 3.03
N GLU A 329 5.28 -25.53 2.84
CA GLU A 329 5.74 -26.52 1.86
C GLU A 329 5.78 -25.98 0.42
N MET A 330 4.93 -25.00 0.06
CA MET A 330 4.96 -24.38 -1.27
C MET A 330 6.28 -23.66 -1.52
N PHE A 331 6.80 -22.97 -0.50
CA PHE A 331 8.08 -22.27 -0.57
C PHE A 331 9.25 -23.25 -0.54
N GLU A 332 9.18 -24.29 0.28
CA GLU A 332 10.21 -25.34 0.35
C GLU A 332 10.31 -26.13 -0.98
N LYS A 333 9.17 -26.49 -1.59
CA LYS A 333 9.11 -27.11 -2.93
C LYS A 333 9.57 -26.16 -4.04
N ALA A 334 9.45 -24.86 -3.85
CA ALA A 334 10.04 -23.82 -4.70
C ALA A 334 11.56 -23.64 -4.51
N GLY A 335 12.17 -24.35 -3.55
CA GLY A 335 13.60 -24.24 -3.22
C GLY A 335 13.95 -22.99 -2.40
N TRP A 336 12.98 -22.36 -1.73
CA TRP A 336 13.23 -21.20 -0.88
C TRP A 336 13.89 -21.62 0.44
N THR A 337 14.83 -20.79 0.91
CA THR A 337 15.42 -20.89 2.23
C THR A 337 14.51 -20.18 3.24
N VAL A 338 13.87 -20.96 4.11
CA VAL A 338 13.04 -20.48 5.20
C VAL A 338 13.89 -20.34 6.46
N VAL A 339 14.14 -19.10 6.89
CA VAL A 339 14.91 -18.79 8.10
C VAL A 339 13.96 -18.44 9.23
N LYS A 340 14.14 -19.06 10.41
CA LYS A 340 13.44 -18.68 11.62
C LYS A 340 14.30 -17.69 12.42
N PRO A 341 13.88 -16.42 12.58
CA PRO A 341 14.65 -15.46 13.37
C PRO A 341 14.68 -15.84 14.85
N PRO A 342 15.73 -15.45 15.59
CA PRO A 342 15.79 -15.65 17.03
C PRO A 342 14.76 -14.76 17.75
N THR A 343 14.42 -15.14 18.98
CA THR A 343 13.52 -14.38 19.85
C THR A 343 14.01 -12.92 20.02
N PRO A 344 13.10 -11.92 20.01
CA PRO A 344 13.44 -10.52 20.25
C PRO A 344 14.06 -10.28 21.64
N LEU A 345 14.90 -9.25 21.74
CA LEU A 345 15.58 -8.80 22.95
C LEU A 345 14.93 -7.54 23.57
N ILE A 346 13.91 -6.97 22.93
CA ILE A 346 13.14 -5.84 23.47
C ILE A 346 12.48 -6.18 24.83
N PRO A 347 12.66 -5.36 25.89
CA PRO A 347 12.08 -5.60 27.21
C PRO A 347 10.55 -5.63 27.26
N ASP A 348 9.99 -6.43 28.18
CA ASP A 348 8.55 -6.62 28.41
C ASP A 348 7.82 -5.40 29.00
N ASP A 349 8.56 -4.53 29.67
CA ASP A 349 8.11 -3.27 30.25
C ASP A 349 8.13 -2.10 29.24
N HIS A 350 8.87 -2.23 28.14
CA HIS A 350 8.86 -1.24 27.06
C HIS A 350 7.46 -1.16 26.41
N PRO A 351 6.85 0.03 26.25
CA PRO A 351 5.53 0.16 25.66
C PRO A 351 5.57 -0.18 24.17
N LEU A 352 4.67 -1.07 23.76
CA LEU A 352 4.35 -1.34 22.36
C LEU A 352 2.83 -1.23 22.23
N TRP A 353 2.32 -0.01 22.02
CA TRP A 353 0.88 0.23 22.00
C TRP A 353 0.19 -0.58 20.89
N MET A 354 0.89 -0.76 19.77
CA MET A 354 0.52 -1.61 18.64
C MET A 354 1.66 -2.58 18.30
N SER A 355 1.33 -3.58 17.47
CA SER A 355 2.24 -4.67 17.09
C SER A 355 2.78 -5.44 18.30
N SER A 356 3.89 -6.16 18.12
CA SER A 356 4.43 -7.13 19.07
C SER A 356 5.97 -7.06 19.07
N LYS A 357 6.62 -7.73 20.03
CA LYS A 357 8.10 -7.77 20.11
C LYS A 357 8.79 -8.23 18.81
N TRP A 358 8.08 -8.96 17.94
CA TRP A 358 8.54 -9.41 16.62
C TRP A 358 8.81 -8.28 15.60
N LEU A 359 8.70 -7.00 15.98
CA LEU A 359 9.29 -5.90 15.21
C LEU A 359 10.80 -6.07 14.95
N SER A 360 11.52 -6.91 15.73
CA SER A 360 12.92 -7.28 15.46
C SER A 360 13.15 -7.90 14.06
N MET A 361 12.15 -8.57 13.47
CA MET A 361 12.20 -9.11 12.11
C MET A 361 11.50 -8.24 11.06
N ASN A 362 10.97 -7.07 11.45
CA ASN A 362 10.38 -6.07 10.55
C ASN A 362 11.49 -5.21 9.90
N VAL A 363 12.45 -5.88 9.25
CA VAL A 363 13.65 -5.29 8.66
C VAL A 363 13.41 -4.74 7.26
N LEU A 364 14.21 -3.75 6.88
CA LEU A 364 14.24 -3.20 5.52
C LEU A 364 15.55 -3.61 4.82
N MET A 365 15.45 -4.34 3.70
CA MET A 365 16.61 -4.61 2.85
C MET A 365 16.92 -3.36 2.00
N LEU A 366 18.18 -2.91 2.03
CA LEU A 366 18.69 -1.90 1.09
C LEU A 366 19.19 -2.56 -0.21
N ASP A 367 19.68 -3.79 -0.12
CA ASP A 367 19.87 -4.75 -1.20
C ASP A 367 19.98 -6.17 -0.61
N GLU A 368 20.14 -7.21 -1.45
CA GLU A 368 20.35 -8.61 -1.04
C GLU A 368 21.48 -8.86 -0.01
N LYS A 369 22.37 -7.89 0.21
CA LYS A 369 23.54 -7.98 1.10
C LYS A 369 23.62 -6.89 2.16
N ARG A 370 22.64 -5.97 2.24
CA ARG A 370 22.55 -4.91 3.25
C ARG A 370 21.14 -4.86 3.84
N VAL A 371 21.05 -5.05 5.15
CA VAL A 371 19.77 -5.02 5.90
C VAL A 371 19.81 -3.96 6.99
N MET A 372 18.80 -3.08 7.02
CA MET A 372 18.59 -2.17 8.13
C MET A 372 17.83 -2.90 9.25
N VAL A 373 18.41 -2.88 10.45
CA VAL A 373 17.97 -3.69 11.60
C VAL A 373 18.21 -2.98 12.92
N ASP A 374 17.41 -3.31 13.94
CA ASP A 374 17.41 -2.64 15.24
C ASP A 374 18.76 -2.83 15.94
N ALA A 375 19.37 -1.73 16.38
CA ALA A 375 20.70 -1.71 16.97
C ALA A 375 20.80 -2.51 18.28
N ASN A 376 19.70 -2.70 19.01
CA ASN A 376 19.66 -3.48 20.24
C ASN A 376 19.42 -4.99 20.00
N GLU A 377 18.84 -5.36 18.86
CA GLU A 377 18.50 -6.75 18.50
C GLU A 377 19.73 -7.56 18.03
N THR A 378 20.73 -7.69 18.91
CA THR A 378 22.02 -8.33 18.61
C THR A 378 21.92 -9.80 18.21
N SER A 379 20.85 -10.50 18.59
CA SER A 379 20.59 -11.90 18.22
C SER A 379 20.33 -12.05 16.72
N ILE A 380 19.43 -11.24 16.15
CA ILE A 380 19.08 -11.26 14.73
C ILE A 380 20.17 -10.59 13.87
N GLN A 381 20.89 -9.58 14.38
CA GLN A 381 22.09 -9.05 13.72
C GLN A 381 23.10 -10.17 13.42
N LYS A 382 23.42 -11.01 14.42
CA LYS A 382 24.31 -12.17 14.26
C LYS A 382 23.76 -13.23 13.29
N MET A 383 22.44 -13.32 13.12
CA MET A 383 21.82 -14.19 12.13
C MET A 383 22.10 -13.67 10.71
N PHE A 384 21.89 -12.39 10.45
CA PHE A 384 22.20 -11.77 9.16
C PHE A 384 23.70 -11.86 8.83
N GLU A 385 24.58 -11.61 9.80
CA GLU A 385 26.03 -11.78 9.66
C GLU A 385 26.39 -13.21 9.19
N ARG A 386 25.76 -14.26 9.76
CA ARG A 386 25.94 -15.67 9.32
C ARG A 386 25.35 -15.98 7.95
N LEU A 387 24.34 -15.24 7.50
CA LEU A 387 23.77 -15.34 6.14
C LEU A 387 24.59 -14.56 5.09
N GLY A 388 25.68 -13.89 5.50
CA GLY A 388 26.46 -13.02 4.62
C GLY A 388 25.73 -11.74 4.22
N ILE A 389 24.85 -11.24 5.09
CA ILE A 389 24.09 -9.99 4.92
C ILE A 389 24.60 -8.99 5.98
N LYS A 390 25.11 -7.84 5.54
CA LYS A 390 25.67 -6.78 6.39
C LYS A 390 24.53 -6.08 7.17
N PRO A 391 24.53 -6.11 8.52
CA PRO A 391 23.61 -5.31 9.32
C PRO A 391 23.99 -3.83 9.28
N ILE A 392 23.03 -2.97 8.97
CA ILE A 392 23.07 -1.52 9.15
C ILE A 392 22.23 -1.24 10.40
N LYS A 393 22.91 -0.91 11.49
CA LYS A 393 22.35 -0.91 12.85
C LYS A 393 21.79 0.47 13.16
N VAL A 394 20.48 0.56 13.37
CA VAL A 394 19.78 1.82 13.68
C VAL A 394 18.91 1.60 14.92
N ASN A 395 18.89 2.56 15.85
CA ASN A 395 17.99 2.48 17.00
C ASN A 395 16.67 3.19 16.68
N ILE A 396 15.56 2.47 16.73
CA ILE A 396 14.19 3.00 16.57
C ILE A 396 13.28 2.56 17.73
N ARG A 397 13.86 2.42 18.93
CA ARG A 397 13.17 1.83 20.08
C ARG A 397 11.87 2.54 20.46
N HIS A 398 11.84 3.86 20.49
CA HIS A 398 10.62 4.62 20.81
C HIS A 398 9.66 4.69 19.61
N ALA A 399 10.19 4.74 18.40
CA ALA A 399 9.41 4.63 17.16
C ALA A 399 8.72 3.26 17.01
N ASN A 400 9.31 2.16 17.49
CA ASN A 400 8.69 0.83 17.56
C ASN A 400 7.38 0.85 18.38
N SER A 401 7.27 1.70 19.41
CA SER A 401 6.06 1.80 20.24
C SER A 401 4.82 2.24 19.46
N LEU A 402 5.02 2.99 18.36
CA LEU A 402 3.96 3.39 17.43
C LEU A 402 3.55 2.25 16.47
N GLY A 403 4.08 1.04 16.62
CA GLY A 403 3.54 -0.18 16.01
C GLY A 403 4.32 -0.76 14.84
N GLY A 404 5.49 -0.23 14.50
CA GLY A 404 6.20 -0.62 13.28
C GLY A 404 7.72 -0.56 13.42
N GLY A 405 8.40 -1.42 12.66
CA GLY A 405 9.85 -1.41 12.48
C GLY A 405 10.21 -0.80 11.11
N PHE A 406 11.43 -1.04 10.63
CA PHE A 406 11.95 -0.40 9.41
C PHE A 406 11.10 -0.63 8.16
N HIS A 407 10.46 -1.80 8.04
CA HIS A 407 9.59 -2.08 6.91
C HIS A 407 8.26 -1.32 7.00
N CYS A 408 7.61 -1.26 8.18
CA CYS A 408 6.39 -0.48 8.39
C CYS A 408 6.64 1.04 8.22
N TRP A 409 7.74 1.54 8.79
CA TRP A 409 8.15 2.95 8.73
C TRP A 409 8.53 3.43 7.32
N THR A 410 8.57 2.54 6.32
CA THR A 410 8.99 2.88 4.95
C THR A 410 8.13 2.32 3.83
N THR A 411 8.03 3.05 2.72
CA THR A 411 7.60 2.51 1.42
C THR A 411 8.72 2.72 0.41
N ASP A 412 9.26 1.64 -0.14
CA ASP A 412 10.27 1.71 -1.19
C ASP A 412 9.63 2.07 -2.53
N VAL A 413 9.96 3.27 -3.00
CA VAL A 413 9.40 3.85 -4.23
C VAL A 413 10.17 3.36 -5.44
N ARG A 414 11.49 3.22 -5.31
CA ARG A 414 12.36 2.77 -6.39
C ARG A 414 13.42 1.79 -5.92
N ARG A 415 13.48 0.64 -6.58
CA ARG A 415 14.54 -0.35 -6.48
C ARG A 415 15.07 -0.70 -7.86
N ARG A 416 16.39 -0.73 -8.00
CA ARG A 416 17.08 -1.06 -9.25
C ARG A 416 17.34 -2.56 -9.33
N ALA A 417 16.57 -3.23 -10.18
CA ALA A 417 16.84 -4.62 -10.55
C ALA A 417 18.23 -4.76 -11.19
N ARG A 418 18.96 -5.83 -10.82
CA ARG A 418 20.28 -6.14 -11.38
C ARG A 418 20.19 -6.45 -12.89
N ALA A 419 21.21 -6.03 -13.65
CA ALA A 419 21.26 -6.23 -15.09
C ALA A 419 21.29 -7.75 -15.43
N PRO A 420 20.74 -8.18 -16.58
CA PRO A 420 20.61 -9.61 -16.90
C PRO A 420 21.92 -10.40 -17.04
N SER A 421 23.07 -9.72 -17.15
CA SER A 421 24.38 -10.31 -17.47
C SER A 421 25.03 -11.12 -16.35
N GLU A 422 24.52 -11.09 -15.11
CA GLU A 422 25.11 -11.78 -13.96
C GLU A 422 24.21 -12.87 -13.33
N VAL A 423 23.04 -13.16 -13.90
CA VAL A 423 21.96 -13.83 -13.15
C VAL A 423 21.48 -15.14 -13.81
N SER A 424 22.13 -16.25 -13.47
CA SER A 424 21.61 -17.60 -13.75
C SER A 424 20.30 -17.91 -12.98
N GLU A 425 20.03 -17.17 -11.89
CA GLU A 425 18.83 -17.28 -11.05
C GLU A 425 17.52 -16.85 -11.76
N ARG A 426 17.55 -15.95 -12.76
CA ARG A 426 16.31 -15.52 -13.46
C ARG A 426 15.61 -16.71 -14.13
N LYS A 427 16.37 -17.71 -14.59
CA LYS A 427 15.80 -18.97 -15.08
C LYS A 427 15.10 -19.77 -13.99
N LYS A 428 15.61 -19.81 -12.75
CA LYS A 428 14.95 -20.54 -11.65
C LYS A 428 13.58 -19.95 -11.32
N LEU A 429 13.47 -18.63 -11.20
CA LEU A 429 12.20 -17.95 -10.96
C LEU A 429 11.24 -18.02 -12.17
N GLN A 430 11.73 -17.93 -13.42
CA GLN A 430 10.86 -18.06 -14.60
C GLN A 430 10.38 -19.50 -14.86
N LEU A 431 11.21 -20.52 -14.62
CA LEU A 431 10.77 -21.93 -14.70
C LEU A 431 9.85 -22.34 -13.54
N PHE A 432 9.95 -21.66 -12.39
CA PHE A 432 9.06 -21.84 -11.23
C PHE A 432 7.61 -21.43 -11.54
N CYS A 433 7.38 -20.23 -12.10
CA CYS A 433 6.02 -19.73 -12.36
C CYS A 433 5.20 -20.58 -13.35
N ALA A 434 5.86 -21.36 -14.22
CA ALA A 434 5.21 -22.28 -15.15
C ALA A 434 4.59 -23.50 -14.43
N ARG A 435 5.30 -24.09 -13.47
CA ARG A 435 4.83 -25.31 -12.76
C ARG A 435 3.68 -25.08 -11.79
N LEU A 436 3.59 -23.89 -11.18
CA LEU A 436 2.44 -23.57 -10.33
C LEU A 436 1.13 -23.45 -11.12
N GLY A 437 1.19 -23.07 -12.40
CA GLY A 437 0.00 -23.05 -13.27
C GLY A 437 -0.49 -24.42 -13.73
N GLU A 438 0.28 -25.49 -13.48
CA GLU A 438 -0.03 -26.86 -13.87
C GLU A 438 -0.40 -27.76 -12.66
N GLN A 439 -0.38 -27.22 -11.43
CA GLN A 439 -0.61 -27.99 -10.19
C GLN A 439 -1.75 -27.46 -9.29
N GLU A 440 -2.61 -26.58 -9.81
CA GLU A 440 -3.93 -26.36 -9.20
C GLU A 440 -4.85 -27.55 -9.52
N GLU A 441 -4.64 -28.68 -8.83
CA GLU A 441 -5.75 -29.61 -8.60
C GLU A 441 -6.81 -28.90 -7.73
N PRO A 442 -8.11 -29.09 -8.01
CA PRO A 442 -9.16 -28.44 -7.25
C PRO A 442 -9.09 -28.87 -5.78
N VAL A 443 -8.81 -27.92 -4.89
CA VAL A 443 -8.78 -28.15 -3.44
C VAL A 443 -10.06 -28.87 -3.03
N SER A 444 -9.90 -30.04 -2.40
CA SER A 444 -11.03 -30.85 -1.99
C SER A 444 -11.93 -30.06 -1.04
N ARG A 445 -13.24 -30.03 -1.36
CA ARG A 445 -14.26 -29.34 -0.57
C ARG A 445 -14.38 -29.97 0.83
N ALA A 446 -13.59 -29.49 1.78
CA ALA A 446 -13.85 -29.66 3.20
C ALA A 446 -15.01 -28.73 3.58
N GLU A 447 -16.19 -29.28 3.85
CA GLU A 447 -17.35 -28.49 4.28
C GLU A 447 -17.08 -27.82 5.64
N PRO A 448 -17.21 -26.49 5.76
CA PRO A 448 -17.11 -25.82 7.06
C PRO A 448 -18.40 -26.02 7.88
N PRO A 449 -18.32 -26.36 9.18
CA PRO A 449 -19.49 -26.47 10.04
C PRO A 449 -19.98 -25.09 10.47
N GLY A 450 -20.85 -24.47 9.65
CA GLY A 450 -21.51 -23.20 9.98
C GLY A 450 -21.98 -22.46 8.73
N LYS A 451 -23.30 -22.27 8.60
CA LYS A 451 -23.90 -21.67 7.39
C LYS A 451 -23.84 -20.14 7.43
N GLU A 452 -23.12 -19.54 6.49
CA GLU A 452 -23.56 -18.31 5.81
C GLU A 452 -23.59 -18.56 4.29
N PRO A 453 -24.77 -18.57 3.61
CA PRO A 453 -24.87 -19.11 2.25
C PRO A 453 -24.39 -18.22 1.10
N GLY A 454 -23.83 -17.03 1.37
CA GLY A 454 -23.58 -16.01 0.35
C GLY A 454 -22.29 -16.20 -0.46
N TRP A 455 -21.15 -16.33 0.23
CA TRP A 455 -19.85 -16.03 -0.38
C TRP A 455 -19.29 -17.10 -1.33
N GLN A 456 -19.35 -18.38 -0.96
CA GLN A 456 -18.88 -19.46 -1.83
C GLN A 456 -19.66 -19.51 -3.16
N ARG A 457 -20.94 -19.16 -3.13
CA ARG A 457 -21.80 -19.13 -4.31
C ARG A 457 -21.43 -18.03 -5.29
N TRP A 458 -21.05 -16.85 -4.78
CA TRP A 458 -20.62 -15.73 -5.62
C TRP A 458 -19.31 -16.04 -6.37
N LEU A 459 -18.32 -16.62 -5.68
CA LEU A 459 -17.06 -17.05 -6.30
C LEU A 459 -17.29 -18.07 -7.42
N GLU A 460 -18.12 -19.10 -7.16
CA GLU A 460 -18.50 -20.12 -8.16
C GLU A 460 -19.32 -19.60 -9.35
N GLU A 461 -19.90 -18.40 -9.27
CA GLU A 461 -20.63 -17.75 -10.35
C GLU A 461 -19.72 -16.79 -11.16
N THR A 462 -18.71 -16.18 -10.53
CA THR A 462 -17.73 -15.32 -11.22
C THR A 462 -16.74 -16.08 -12.09
N ASP A 463 -16.26 -17.26 -11.69
CA ASP A 463 -15.26 -18.03 -12.47
C ASP A 463 -15.82 -18.60 -13.78
N ARG A 464 -17.16 -18.68 -13.94
CA ARG A 464 -17.81 -19.19 -15.16
C ARG A 464 -17.78 -18.22 -16.35
N HIS A 465 -17.31 -16.99 -16.16
CA HIS A 465 -17.36 -15.92 -17.16
C HIS A 465 -15.99 -15.51 -17.72
N SER A 466 -15.04 -16.46 -17.81
CA SER A 466 -13.84 -16.32 -18.65
C SER A 466 -14.12 -16.83 -20.07
N PRO A 467 -14.15 -15.98 -21.12
CA PRO A 467 -14.47 -16.42 -22.47
C PRO A 467 -13.27 -17.12 -23.13
N SER A 468 -13.35 -18.45 -23.24
CA SER A 468 -12.56 -19.18 -24.23
C SER A 468 -13.16 -18.94 -25.62
N GLY A 469 -12.32 -18.60 -26.59
CA GLY A 469 -12.78 -18.27 -27.94
C GLY A 469 -13.16 -19.49 -28.76
N SER A 470 -14.32 -19.43 -29.43
CA SER A 470 -14.60 -20.14 -30.67
C SER A 470 -15.72 -19.43 -31.45
N ASP A 471 -15.68 -19.56 -32.78
CA ASP A 471 -16.52 -18.78 -33.70
C ASP A 471 -18.03 -19.05 -33.53
N SER A 472 -18.83 -17.98 -33.64
CA SER A 472 -20.18 -18.10 -34.19
C SER A 472 -20.55 -16.87 -35.03
N THR A 473 -21.16 -17.14 -36.18
CA THR A 473 -21.41 -16.16 -37.24
C THR A 473 -22.62 -15.28 -36.92
N TRP A 474 -22.48 -13.98 -37.19
CA TRP A 474 -23.61 -13.06 -37.18
C TRP A 474 -24.61 -13.43 -38.29
N LYS A 475 -25.86 -13.70 -37.90
CA LYS A 475 -27.03 -13.56 -38.77
C LYS A 475 -28.01 -12.58 -38.12
N ASN A 476 -28.29 -11.50 -38.84
CA ASN A 476 -29.45 -10.66 -38.57
C ASN A 476 -30.71 -11.47 -38.90
N ASP A 477 -31.71 -11.42 -38.03
CA ASP A 477 -33.11 -11.57 -38.45
C ASP A 477 -34.00 -10.57 -37.70
N THR A 478 -34.61 -9.68 -38.47
CA THR A 478 -35.59 -8.71 -38.01
C THR A 478 -36.98 -9.34 -38.01
N SER A 479 -37.70 -9.28 -36.90
CA SER A 479 -39.18 -9.31 -36.95
C SER A 479 -39.81 -8.54 -35.79
N THR A 480 -41.04 -8.10 -36.03
CA THR A 480 -41.76 -7.02 -35.35
C THR A 480 -42.88 -7.52 -34.43
N MET A 481 -43.32 -6.64 -33.51
CA MET A 481 -44.62 -6.70 -32.79
C MET A 481 -44.78 -7.86 -31.77
N THR A 482 -45.60 -7.76 -30.72
CA THR A 482 -46.66 -6.78 -30.38
C THR A 482 -46.80 -6.60 -28.87
N SER A 483 -47.43 -5.51 -28.45
CA SER A 483 -47.89 -5.26 -27.08
C SER A 483 -48.92 -6.29 -26.56
N LYS A 484 -48.91 -6.57 -25.24
CA LYS A 484 -50.15 -6.76 -24.47
C LYS A 484 -49.99 -6.37 -22.99
N LYS A 485 -51.01 -5.69 -22.46
CA LYS A 485 -51.21 -5.31 -21.06
C LYS A 485 -52.11 -6.36 -20.35
N MET A 486 -52.20 -6.22 -19.03
CA MET A 486 -53.11 -6.88 -18.08
C MET A 486 -52.69 -8.30 -17.66
N ALA A 487 -52.88 -8.71 -16.41
CA ALA A 487 -53.58 -8.04 -15.30
C ALA A 487 -52.64 -7.51 -14.20
#